data_AF-A0A4T0V161-F1
#
_entry.id   AF-A0A4T0V161-F1
#
_cell.length_a   1.000
_cell.length_b   1.000
_cell.length_c   1.000
_cell.angle_alpha   90.00
_cell.angle_beta   90.00
_cell.angle_gamma   90.00
#
_symmetry.space_group_name_H-M   'P 1'
#
loop_
_entity.id
_entity.type
_entity.pdbx_description
1 polymer ?
#
loop_
_entity_poly.entity_id
_entity_poly.type
_entity_poly.pdbx_seq_one_letter_code
_entity_poly.pdbx_strand_id
1 'polypeptide(L)'
;MARSGRPPGPASDTTEVVLTTALDLLLSDGAAALTAQRLHQVTGVSRSTIYRHWPTPTAVLAALIEVAPSPSRAGSGDPRADLHAEVDALCDRLRDKPVAAFLQALAATAAVDGEAAALRHRYVDDLLAPFRAVLRAAGLAEDGGAAEEAADDAVAAIVAPLLVDALLLDRPTARERAHRAVDRHLNEIGAP
;
A
#
# COMPACT_ATOMS: atom_id res chain seq x y z
N MET A 1 30.79 18.64 34.83
CA MET A 1 29.61 17.78 35.10
C MET A 1 29.56 16.73 34.00
N ALA A 2 29.68 15.46 34.39
CA ALA A 2 29.99 14.34 33.51
C ALA A 2 28.80 13.88 32.67
N ARG A 3 29.15 13.34 31.49
CA ARG A 3 28.30 12.78 30.43
C ARG A 3 27.35 11.70 30.97
N SER A 4 26.08 11.74 30.58
CA SER A 4 25.21 10.56 30.59
C SER A 4 25.08 10.05 29.15
N GLY A 5 25.99 9.16 28.79
CA GLY A 5 25.84 8.29 27.63
C GLY A 5 24.94 7.13 28.03
N ARG A 6 23.65 7.23 27.72
CA ARG A 6 22.81 6.03 27.62
C ARG A 6 23.23 5.32 26.32
N PRO A 7 23.54 4.01 26.34
CA PRO A 7 23.81 3.28 25.10
C PRO A 7 22.58 3.44 24.20
N PRO A 8 22.75 3.61 22.87
CA PRO A 8 21.63 3.36 21.99
C PRO A 8 21.17 1.92 22.28
N GLY A 9 19.89 1.75 22.61
CA GLY A 9 19.27 0.43 22.49
C GLY A 9 19.50 -0.11 21.07
N PRO A 10 19.32 -1.41 20.82
CA PRO A 10 19.47 -1.95 19.48
C PRO A 10 18.63 -1.10 18.52
N ALA A 11 19.21 -0.69 17.39
CA ALA A 11 18.59 0.23 16.44
C ALA A 11 17.19 -0.22 15.98
N SER A 12 16.87 -1.52 16.13
CA SER A 12 15.54 -2.09 15.93
C SER A 12 14.47 -1.45 16.81
N ASP A 13 14.75 -1.20 18.09
CA ASP A 13 13.79 -0.61 19.03
C ASP A 13 13.51 0.87 18.70
N THR A 14 14.55 1.61 18.32
CA THR A 14 14.38 3.01 17.87
C THR A 14 13.62 3.10 16.55
N THR A 15 13.93 2.24 15.57
CA THR A 15 13.20 2.23 14.30
C THR A 15 11.74 1.85 14.49
N GLU A 16 11.46 0.80 15.26
CA GLU A 16 10.10 0.36 15.55
C GLU A 16 9.28 1.45 16.25
N VAL A 17 9.85 2.12 17.27
CA VAL A 17 9.20 3.25 17.96
C VAL A 17 8.89 4.39 16.98
N VAL A 18 9.85 4.77 16.13
CA VAL A 18 9.67 5.89 15.20
C VAL A 18 8.65 5.55 14.12
N LEU A 19 8.71 4.37 13.52
CA LEU A 19 7.79 3.95 12.45
C LEU A 19 6.37 3.69 12.97
N THR A 20 6.22 3.10 14.17
CA THR A 20 4.90 2.96 14.80
C THR A 20 4.29 4.33 15.06
N THR A 21 5.06 5.25 15.64
CA THR A 21 4.60 6.63 15.86
C THR A 21 4.30 7.36 14.56
N ALA A 22 5.09 7.12 13.51
CA ALA A 22 4.85 7.71 12.19
C ALA A 22 3.52 7.22 11.61
N LEU A 23 3.21 5.93 11.73
CA LEU A 23 1.93 5.37 11.31
C LEU A 23 0.76 6.00 12.08
N ASP A 24 0.89 6.14 13.40
CA ASP A 24 -0.16 6.77 14.22
C ASP A 24 -0.39 8.24 13.83
N LEU A 25 0.68 9.00 13.60
CA LEU A 25 0.61 10.37 13.11
C LEU A 25 0.00 10.45 11.72
N LEU A 26 0.32 9.50 10.83
CA LEU A 26 -0.27 9.43 9.50
C LEU A 26 -1.78 9.23 9.56
N LEU A 27 -2.23 8.31 10.43
CA LEU A 27 -3.63 7.95 10.59
C LEU A 27 -4.47 9.06 11.25
N SER A 28 -3.85 9.89 12.09
CA SER A 28 -4.53 10.94 12.85
C SER A 28 -4.44 12.32 12.19
N ASP A 29 -3.25 12.70 11.74
CA ASP A 29 -2.89 14.05 11.30
C ASP A 29 -2.53 14.11 9.79
N GLY A 30 -2.45 12.97 9.10
CA GLY A 30 -2.15 12.87 7.67
C GLY A 30 -0.67 13.03 7.31
N ALA A 31 -0.37 13.08 6.00
CA ALA A 31 1.01 13.08 5.48
C ALA A 31 1.86 14.26 5.97
N ALA A 32 1.24 15.42 6.21
CA ALA A 32 1.93 16.63 6.67
C ALA A 32 2.54 16.47 8.07
N ALA A 33 2.08 15.50 8.86
CA ALA A 33 2.61 15.23 10.19
C ALA A 33 3.92 14.42 10.18
N LEU A 34 4.32 13.84 9.04
CA LEU A 34 5.52 13.00 8.90
C LEU A 34 6.81 13.82 8.80
N THR A 35 7.01 14.74 9.74
CA THR A 35 8.22 15.59 9.81
C THR A 35 9.15 15.13 10.92
N ALA A 36 10.47 15.30 10.72
CA ALA A 36 11.46 14.99 11.75
C ALA A 36 11.23 15.75 13.06
N GLN A 37 10.69 16.97 12.99
CA GLN A 37 10.32 17.74 14.18
C GLN A 37 9.14 17.10 14.93
N ARG A 38 8.07 16.72 14.23
CA ARG A 38 6.88 16.13 14.85
C ARG A 38 7.21 14.75 15.44
N LEU A 39 7.95 13.93 14.69
CA LEU A 39 8.43 12.62 15.18
C LEU A 39 9.31 12.78 16.42
N HIS A 40 10.22 13.74 16.45
CA HIS A 40 11.03 14.03 17.64
C HIS A 40 10.17 14.41 18.85
N GLN A 41 9.17 15.28 18.66
CA GLN A 41 8.30 15.73 19.75
C GLN A 41 7.51 14.59 20.39
N VAL A 42 7.08 13.61 19.61
CA VAL A 42 6.25 12.49 20.11
C VAL A 42 7.12 11.34 20.62
N THR A 43 8.19 10.99 19.91
CA THR A 43 9.05 9.84 20.25
C THR A 43 10.14 10.15 21.28
N GLY A 44 10.54 11.42 21.42
CA GLY A 44 11.72 11.83 22.18
C GLY A 44 13.06 11.47 21.51
N VAL A 45 13.06 10.76 20.37
CA VAL A 45 14.27 10.43 19.61
C VAL A 45 14.86 11.71 19.02
N SER A 46 16.18 11.87 19.08
CA SER A 46 16.83 13.11 18.66
C SER A 46 16.54 13.44 17.18
N ARG A 47 16.36 14.73 16.86
CA ARG A 47 16.16 15.18 15.47
C ARG A 47 17.31 14.76 14.55
N SER A 48 18.55 14.73 15.04
CA SER A 48 19.70 14.28 14.25
C SER A 48 19.64 12.79 13.93
N THR A 49 19.14 11.96 14.87
CA THR A 49 18.90 10.54 14.62
C THR A 49 17.81 10.38 13.56
N ILE A 50 16.66 11.04 13.71
CA ILE A 50 15.55 10.92 12.75
C ILE A 50 15.99 11.39 11.37
N TYR A 51 16.61 12.56 11.25
CA TYR A 51 17.04 13.13 9.96
C TYR A 51 18.09 12.25 9.25
N ARG A 52 18.96 11.57 10.00
CA ARG A 52 19.96 10.66 9.42
C ARG A 52 19.34 9.42 8.77
N HIS A 53 18.22 8.93 9.31
CA HIS A 53 17.55 7.71 8.83
C HIS A 53 16.42 8.02 7.85
N TRP A 54 15.64 9.08 8.12
CA TRP A 54 14.50 9.51 7.33
C TRP A 54 14.55 11.03 7.13
N PRO A 55 15.35 11.51 6.16
CA PRO A 55 15.52 12.94 5.93
C PRO A 55 14.26 13.62 5.37
N THR A 56 13.36 12.85 4.74
CA THR A 56 12.15 13.34 4.06
C THR A 56 10.91 12.57 4.50
N PRO A 57 9.70 13.15 4.38
CA PRO A 57 8.45 12.41 4.56
C PRO A 57 8.35 11.18 3.64
N THR A 58 8.85 11.30 2.41
CA THR A 58 8.93 10.20 1.44
C THR A 58 9.80 9.05 1.96
N ALA A 59 10.91 9.33 2.62
CA ALA A 59 11.73 8.29 3.25
C ALA A 59 11.00 7.60 4.41
N VAL A 60 10.22 8.33 5.21
CA VAL A 60 9.38 7.74 6.26
C VAL A 60 8.32 6.82 5.65
N LEU A 61 7.62 7.28 4.60
CA LEU A 61 6.65 6.46 3.87
C LEU A 61 7.30 5.20 3.28
N ALA A 62 8.48 5.33 2.65
CA ALA A 62 9.20 4.18 2.12
C ALA A 62 9.51 3.15 3.21
N ALA A 63 10.02 3.59 4.36
CA ALA A 63 10.32 2.70 5.48
C ALA A 63 9.06 2.04 6.07
N LEU A 64 7.93 2.74 6.09
CA LEU A 64 6.64 2.16 6.49
C LEU A 64 6.20 1.03 5.54
N ILE A 65 6.45 1.16 4.23
CA ILE A 65 6.17 0.09 3.26
C ILE A 65 7.08 -1.11 3.51
N GLU A 66 8.37 -0.88 3.74
CA GLU A 66 9.36 -1.95 3.95
C GLU A 66 9.05 -2.83 5.17
N VAL A 67 8.44 -2.27 6.21
CA VAL A 67 8.04 -3.01 7.42
C VAL A 67 6.59 -3.50 7.39
N ALA A 68 5.84 -3.18 6.34
CA ALA A 68 4.45 -3.60 6.22
C ALA A 68 4.38 -5.14 6.02
N PRO A 69 3.47 -5.84 6.71
CA PRO A 69 3.27 -7.26 6.47
C PRO A 69 2.87 -7.50 5.00
N SER A 70 3.57 -8.43 4.34
CA SER A 70 3.18 -8.92 3.01
C SER A 70 2.24 -10.12 3.18
N PRO A 71 0.93 -9.98 2.89
CA PRO A 71 0.05 -11.13 2.91
C PRO A 71 0.37 -12.03 1.71
N SER A 72 0.79 -13.25 1.98
CA SER A 72 0.88 -14.31 0.98
C SER A 72 -0.29 -15.26 1.17
N ARG A 73 -1.04 -15.51 0.09
CA ARG A 73 -2.10 -16.51 0.03
C ARG A 73 -1.74 -17.53 -1.03
N ALA A 74 -1.88 -18.81 -0.71
CA ALA A 74 -1.81 -19.87 -1.71
C ALA A 74 -3.11 -19.87 -2.52
N GLY A 75 -3.00 -19.85 -3.85
CA GLY A 75 -4.15 -19.96 -4.75
C GLY A 75 -4.83 -21.33 -4.64
N SER A 76 -6.14 -21.35 -4.88
CA SER A 76 -6.92 -22.58 -4.97
C SER A 76 -6.77 -23.29 -6.31
N GLY A 77 -6.32 -22.56 -7.34
CA GLY A 77 -6.23 -23.05 -8.72
C GLY A 77 -7.48 -22.76 -9.56
N ASP A 78 -8.54 -22.24 -8.95
CA ASP A 78 -9.68 -21.65 -9.67
C ASP A 78 -9.49 -20.12 -9.76
N PRO A 79 -9.24 -19.56 -10.96
CA PRO A 79 -8.99 -18.13 -11.12
C PRO A 79 -10.17 -17.26 -10.67
N ARG A 80 -11.40 -17.75 -10.79
CA ARG A 80 -12.60 -17.00 -10.38
C ARG A 80 -12.66 -16.89 -8.86
N ALA A 81 -12.51 -18.02 -8.17
CA ALA A 81 -12.48 -18.05 -6.71
C ALA A 81 -11.30 -17.23 -6.18
N ASP A 82 -10.11 -17.37 -6.78
CA ASP A 82 -8.91 -16.67 -6.34
C ASP A 82 -9.04 -15.14 -6.55
N LEU A 83 -9.57 -14.66 -7.67
CA LEU A 83 -9.82 -13.22 -7.88
C LEU A 83 -10.90 -12.66 -6.95
N HIS A 84 -11.97 -13.41 -6.64
CA HIS A 84 -12.94 -13.00 -5.62
C HIS A 84 -12.28 -12.86 -4.25
N ALA A 85 -11.37 -13.78 -3.92
CA ALA A 85 -10.58 -13.76 -2.70
C ALA A 85 -9.66 -12.52 -2.61
N GLU A 86 -9.04 -12.12 -3.73
CA GLU A 86 -8.23 -10.90 -3.82
C GLU A 86 -9.08 -9.62 -3.73
N VAL A 87 -10.27 -9.60 -4.35
CA VAL A 87 -11.25 -8.51 -4.16
C VAL A 87 -11.61 -8.35 -2.68
N ASP A 88 -11.89 -9.46 -2.00
CA ASP A 88 -12.26 -9.43 -0.59
C ASP A 88 -11.15 -8.90 0.30
N ALA A 89 -9.93 -9.40 0.08
CA ALA A 89 -8.73 -8.96 0.77
C ALA A 89 -8.46 -7.46 0.55
N LEU A 90 -8.57 -6.99 -0.69
CA LEU A 90 -8.42 -5.57 -0.99
C LEU A 90 -9.51 -4.72 -0.33
N CYS A 91 -10.76 -5.16 -0.37
CA CYS A 91 -11.86 -4.45 0.30
C CYS A 91 -11.66 -4.35 1.81
N ASP A 92 -11.17 -5.40 2.46
CA ASP A 92 -10.87 -5.39 3.90
C ASP A 92 -9.66 -4.49 4.19
N ARG A 93 -8.60 -4.54 3.37
CA ARG A 93 -7.45 -3.62 3.49
C ARG A 93 -7.85 -2.15 3.33
N LEU A 94 -8.75 -1.84 2.40
CA LEU A 94 -9.24 -0.47 2.17
C LEU A 94 -10.23 -0.02 3.26
N ARG A 95 -10.96 -0.95 3.88
CA ARG A 95 -11.80 -0.68 5.05
C ARG A 95 -10.92 -0.34 6.26
N ASP A 96 -9.82 -1.05 6.43
CA ASP A 96 -8.84 -0.77 7.46
C ASP A 96 -8.14 0.56 7.13
N LYS A 97 -8.32 1.55 8.02
CA LYS A 97 -7.79 2.92 7.83
C LYS A 97 -6.31 3.02 7.40
N PRO A 98 -5.38 2.13 7.80
CA PRO A 98 -3.98 2.24 7.41
C PRO A 98 -3.74 2.31 5.91
N VAL A 99 -4.33 1.45 5.08
CA VAL A 99 -3.99 1.40 3.64
C VAL A 99 -4.58 2.59 2.88
N ALA A 100 -5.84 2.94 3.14
CA ALA A 100 -6.48 4.08 2.49
C ALA A 100 -5.78 5.41 2.86
N ALA A 101 -5.50 5.63 4.15
CA ALA A 101 -4.77 6.81 4.61
C ALA A 101 -3.34 6.85 4.03
N PHE A 102 -2.69 5.70 3.90
CA PHE A 102 -1.35 5.60 3.31
C PHE A 102 -1.34 5.95 1.82
N LEU A 103 -2.30 5.46 1.04
CA LEU A 103 -2.47 5.84 -0.37
C LEU A 103 -2.77 7.33 -0.53
N GLN A 104 -3.65 7.89 0.30
CA GLN A 104 -3.94 9.33 0.32
C GLN A 104 -2.68 10.14 0.65
N ALA A 105 -1.89 9.67 1.61
CA ALA A 105 -0.64 10.32 1.98
C ALA A 105 0.39 10.31 0.84
N LEU A 106 0.59 9.15 0.21
CA LEU A 106 1.43 9.02 -0.97
C LEU A 106 0.96 9.94 -2.10
N ALA A 107 -0.35 10.04 -2.36
CA ALA A 107 -0.91 10.93 -3.36
C ALA A 107 -0.66 12.41 -3.04
N ALA A 108 -0.85 12.81 -1.79
CA ALA A 108 -0.62 14.18 -1.33
C ALA A 108 0.88 14.56 -1.42
N THR A 109 1.78 13.67 -0.99
CA THR A 109 3.23 13.92 -1.07
C THR A 109 3.72 13.92 -2.52
N ALA A 110 3.19 13.03 -3.37
CA ALA A 110 3.53 12.96 -4.80
C ALA A 110 3.18 14.22 -5.59
N ALA A 111 2.26 15.06 -5.09
CA ALA A 111 1.92 16.33 -5.74
C ALA A 111 3.07 17.35 -5.73
N VAL A 112 4.04 17.20 -4.81
CA VAL A 112 5.16 18.14 -4.62
C VAL A 112 6.53 17.46 -4.62
N ASP A 113 6.59 16.13 -4.61
CA ASP A 113 7.83 15.33 -4.60
C ASP A 113 7.76 14.18 -5.63
N GLY A 114 8.68 14.20 -6.60
CA GLY A 114 8.77 13.17 -7.64
C GLY A 114 9.19 11.80 -7.11
N GLU A 115 9.95 11.72 -6.03
CA GLU A 115 10.31 10.43 -5.39
C GLU A 115 9.08 9.78 -4.78
N ALA A 116 8.19 10.56 -4.18
CA ALA A 116 6.90 10.08 -3.68
C ALA A 116 5.98 9.61 -4.81
N ALA A 117 6.03 10.24 -5.99
CA ALA A 117 5.29 9.75 -7.15
C ALA A 117 5.76 8.36 -7.60
N ALA A 118 7.08 8.12 -7.66
CA ALA A 118 7.64 6.81 -7.96
C ALA A 118 7.30 5.78 -6.86
N LEU A 119 7.36 6.20 -5.59
CA LEU A 119 6.98 5.34 -4.46
C LEU A 119 5.50 4.95 -4.53
N ARG A 120 4.62 5.88 -4.86
CA ARG A 120 3.18 5.64 -5.05
C ARG A 120 2.92 4.64 -6.18
N HIS A 121 3.61 4.77 -7.31
CA HIS A 121 3.48 3.81 -8.42
C HIS A 121 3.86 2.40 -7.98
N ARG A 122 5.04 2.23 -7.36
CA ARG A 122 5.47 0.93 -6.82
C ARG A 122 4.47 0.35 -5.83
N TYR A 123 4.00 1.17 -4.89
CA TYR A 123 3.03 0.72 -3.90
C TYR A 123 1.71 0.27 -4.51
N VAL A 124 1.20 0.99 -5.51
CA VAL A 124 -0.01 0.58 -6.24
C VAL A 124 0.25 -0.68 -7.05
N ASP A 125 1.41 -0.81 -7.70
CA ASP A 125 1.76 -2.03 -8.44
C ASP A 125 1.83 -3.26 -7.51
N ASP A 126 2.43 -3.12 -6.32
CA ASP A 126 2.46 -4.17 -5.31
C ASP A 126 1.05 -4.53 -4.81
N LEU A 127 0.15 -3.55 -4.71
CA LEU A 127 -1.24 -3.76 -4.33
C LEU A 127 -2.01 -4.55 -5.41
N LEU A 128 -1.68 -4.34 -6.69
CA LEU A 128 -2.32 -5.01 -7.84
C LEU A 128 -1.63 -6.33 -8.21
N ALA A 129 -0.40 -6.55 -7.76
CA ALA A 129 0.40 -7.74 -8.08
C ALA A 129 -0.33 -9.08 -7.79
N PRO A 130 -1.09 -9.24 -6.70
CA PRO A 130 -1.84 -10.48 -6.45
C PRO A 130 -2.85 -10.81 -7.54
N PHE A 131 -3.61 -9.82 -8.03
CA PHE A 131 -4.58 -10.01 -9.11
C PHE A 131 -3.91 -10.47 -10.41
N ARG A 132 -2.79 -9.81 -10.76
CA ARG A 132 -1.97 -10.18 -11.92
C ARG A 132 -1.40 -11.59 -11.77
N ALA A 133 -0.97 -11.96 -10.57
CA ALA A 133 -0.45 -13.29 -10.30
C ALA A 133 -1.50 -14.39 -10.51
N VAL A 134 -2.76 -14.16 -10.11
CA VAL A 134 -3.87 -15.10 -10.37
C VAL A 134 -4.10 -15.29 -11.86
N LEU A 135 -4.16 -14.19 -12.63
CA LEU A 135 -4.35 -14.26 -14.08
C LEU A 135 -3.18 -14.96 -14.79
N ARG A 136 -1.93 -14.68 -14.40
CA ARG A 136 -0.75 -15.39 -14.93
C ARG A 136 -0.78 -16.88 -14.60
N ALA A 137 -1.12 -17.25 -13.37
CA ALA A 137 -1.21 -18.66 -12.96
C ALA A 137 -2.27 -19.45 -13.74
N ALA A 138 -3.33 -18.76 -14.20
CA ALA A 138 -4.37 -19.33 -15.04
C ALA A 138 -4.03 -19.32 -16.55
N GLY A 139 -2.86 -18.80 -16.94
CA GLY A 139 -2.48 -18.67 -18.35
C GLY A 139 -3.23 -17.57 -19.11
N LEU A 140 -3.80 -16.60 -18.39
CA LEU A 140 -4.61 -15.51 -18.95
C LEU A 140 -3.82 -14.20 -19.13
N ALA A 141 -2.51 -14.22 -18.89
CA ALA A 141 -1.63 -13.07 -18.98
C ALA A 141 -0.22 -13.50 -19.44
N GLU A 142 -0.10 -13.89 -20.72
CA GLU A 142 1.19 -14.22 -21.34
C GLU A 142 2.03 -12.95 -21.56
N ASP A 143 3.31 -13.00 -21.20
CA ASP A 143 4.22 -11.86 -21.18
C ASP A 143 4.36 -11.19 -22.56
N GLY A 144 4.24 -9.85 -22.59
CA GLY A 144 4.61 -9.01 -23.72
C GLY A 144 3.64 -9.00 -24.91
N GLY A 145 2.38 -9.40 -24.70
CA GLY A 145 1.35 -9.48 -25.74
C GLY A 145 -0.02 -8.94 -25.33
N ALA A 146 -0.99 -9.05 -26.24
CA ALA A 146 -2.37 -8.59 -26.04
C ALA A 146 -3.09 -9.24 -24.84
N ALA A 147 -2.65 -10.45 -24.44
CA ALA A 147 -3.17 -11.13 -23.25
C ALA A 147 -2.79 -10.40 -21.95
N GLU A 148 -1.55 -9.92 -21.83
CA GLU A 148 -1.11 -9.12 -20.68
C GLU A 148 -1.85 -7.78 -20.60
N GLU A 149 -2.02 -7.10 -21.74
CA GLU A 149 -2.78 -5.84 -21.79
C GLU A 149 -4.25 -6.04 -21.39
N ALA A 150 -4.91 -7.10 -21.91
CA ALA A 150 -6.28 -7.43 -21.53
C ALA A 150 -6.41 -7.81 -20.04
N ALA A 151 -5.41 -8.50 -19.48
CA ALA A 151 -5.35 -8.83 -18.06
C ALA A 151 -5.19 -7.57 -17.20
N ASP A 152 -4.30 -6.66 -17.57
CA ASP A 152 -4.11 -5.40 -16.86
C ASP A 152 -5.36 -4.51 -16.91
N ASP A 153 -6.02 -4.43 -18.07
CA ASP A 153 -7.30 -3.73 -18.21
C ASP A 153 -8.40 -4.33 -17.33
N ALA A 154 -8.48 -5.66 -17.27
CA ALA A 154 -9.42 -6.37 -16.39
C ALA A 154 -9.15 -6.04 -14.91
N VAL A 155 -7.88 -6.09 -14.47
CA VAL A 155 -7.48 -5.73 -13.10
C VAL A 155 -7.84 -4.28 -12.79
N ALA A 156 -7.54 -3.35 -13.71
CA ALA A 156 -7.88 -1.94 -13.56
C ALA A 156 -9.40 -1.73 -13.44
N ALA A 157 -10.20 -2.39 -14.27
CA ALA A 157 -11.65 -2.31 -14.24
C ALA A 157 -12.27 -2.86 -12.94
N ILE A 158 -11.65 -3.88 -12.35
CA ILE A 158 -12.05 -4.44 -11.05
C ILE A 158 -11.68 -3.50 -9.90
N VAL A 159 -10.43 -3.00 -9.87
CA VAL A 159 -9.84 -2.33 -8.71
C VAL A 159 -10.11 -0.82 -8.68
N ALA A 160 -10.04 -0.13 -9.81
CA ALA A 160 -10.14 1.33 -9.84
C ALA A 160 -11.41 1.87 -9.16
N PRO A 161 -12.60 1.28 -9.35
CA PRO A 161 -13.79 1.75 -8.64
C PRO A 161 -13.75 1.57 -7.12
N LEU A 162 -13.03 0.56 -6.61
CA LEU A 162 -12.86 0.35 -5.17
C LEU A 162 -11.96 1.44 -4.58
N LEU A 163 -10.90 1.80 -5.30
CA LEU A 163 -10.02 2.91 -4.93
C LEU A 163 -10.76 4.25 -4.97
N VAL A 164 -11.63 4.48 -5.97
CA VAL A 164 -12.46 5.70 -6.02
C VAL A 164 -13.43 5.77 -4.85
N ASP A 165 -14.15 4.69 -4.56
CA ASP A 165 -15.09 4.63 -3.43
C ASP A 165 -14.36 4.93 -2.10
N ALA A 166 -13.23 4.28 -1.86
CA ALA A 166 -12.49 4.38 -0.60
C ALA A 166 -11.70 5.69 -0.45
N LEU A 167 -11.03 6.16 -1.50
CA LEU A 167 -10.05 7.25 -1.39
C LEU A 167 -10.62 8.63 -1.71
N LEU A 168 -11.62 8.70 -2.60
CA LEU A 168 -12.17 9.96 -3.12
C LEU A 168 -13.58 10.25 -2.63
N LEU A 169 -14.38 9.22 -2.38
CA LEU A 169 -15.79 9.36 -2.02
C LEU A 169 -16.07 9.08 -0.54
N ASP A 170 -15.08 8.59 0.22
CA ASP A 170 -15.22 8.14 1.62
C ASP A 170 -16.39 7.16 1.81
N ARG A 171 -16.57 6.26 0.85
CA ARG A 171 -17.66 5.27 0.84
C ARG A 171 -17.12 3.87 1.13
N PRO A 172 -17.96 3.00 1.72
CA PRO A 172 -17.64 1.58 1.78
C PRO A 172 -17.37 1.02 0.39
N THR A 173 -16.33 0.18 0.28
CA THR A 173 -15.98 -0.53 -0.94
C THR A 173 -17.12 -1.46 -1.37
N ALA A 174 -17.60 -1.30 -2.62
CA ALA A 174 -18.71 -2.08 -3.15
C ALA A 174 -18.26 -3.49 -3.60
N ARG A 175 -18.02 -4.38 -2.63
CA ARG A 175 -17.54 -5.75 -2.82
C ARG A 175 -18.28 -6.54 -3.90
N GLU A 176 -19.61 -6.60 -3.82
CA GLU A 176 -20.43 -7.33 -4.80
C GLU A 176 -20.29 -6.78 -6.23
N ARG A 177 -20.06 -5.46 -6.36
CA ARG A 177 -19.84 -4.82 -7.66
C ARG A 177 -18.50 -5.25 -8.26
N ALA A 178 -17.46 -5.40 -7.44
CA ALA A 178 -16.17 -5.90 -7.86
C ALA A 178 -16.21 -7.41 -8.20
N HIS A 179 -16.93 -8.24 -7.43
CA HIS A 179 -17.14 -9.66 -7.80
C HIS A 179 -17.83 -9.81 -9.16
N ARG A 180 -18.90 -9.02 -9.42
CA ARG A 180 -19.53 -8.99 -10.75
C ARG A 180 -18.59 -8.53 -11.86
N ALA A 181 -17.64 -7.63 -11.56
CA ALA A 181 -16.62 -7.20 -12.52
C ALA A 181 -15.63 -8.33 -12.81
N VAL A 182 -15.19 -9.08 -11.79
CA VAL A 182 -14.39 -10.29 -11.97
C VAL A 182 -15.08 -11.27 -12.92
N ASP A 183 -16.34 -11.61 -12.63
CA ASP A 183 -17.08 -12.60 -13.43
C ASP A 183 -17.23 -12.15 -14.89
N ARG A 184 -17.48 -10.85 -15.11
CA ARG A 184 -17.58 -10.29 -16.46
C ARG A 184 -16.25 -10.40 -17.21
N HIS A 185 -15.16 -9.90 -16.62
CA HIS A 185 -13.89 -9.78 -17.33
C HIS A 185 -13.20 -11.13 -17.52
N LEU A 186 -13.38 -12.08 -16.60
CA LEU A 186 -12.91 -13.46 -16.81
C LEU A 186 -13.56 -14.11 -18.05
N ASN A 187 -14.86 -13.89 -18.25
CA ASN A 187 -15.55 -14.41 -19.42
C ASN A 187 -15.07 -13.74 -20.73
N GLU A 188 -14.68 -12.45 -20.67
CA GLU A 188 -14.18 -11.70 -21.83
C GLU A 188 -12.78 -12.14 -22.26
N ILE A 189 -11.89 -12.45 -21.30
CA ILE A 189 -10.51 -12.90 -21.57
C ILE A 189 -10.40 -14.41 -21.84
N GLY A 190 -11.53 -15.12 -21.98
CA GLY A 190 -11.57 -16.53 -22.38
C GLY A 190 -11.22 -17.52 -21.27
N ALA A 191 -11.37 -17.13 -20.01
CA ALA A 191 -11.26 -18.05 -18.88
C ALA A 191 -12.46 -19.02 -18.85
N PRO A 192 -12.26 -20.31 -18.51
CA PRO A 192 -13.36 -21.28 -18.39
C PRO A 192 -14.36 -20.99 -17.25
#